data_AF-A0A0L8C6H0-F1
#
_entry.id   AF-A0A0L8C6H0-F1
#
_cell.length_a   1.000
_cell.length_b   1.000
_cell.length_c   1.000
_cell.angle_alpha   90.00
_cell.angle_beta   90.00
_cell.angle_gamma   90.00
#
_symmetry.space_group_name_H-M   'P 1'
#
loop_
_entity.id
_entity.type
_entity.pdbx_description
1 polymer ?
#
loop_
_entity_poly.entity_id
_entity_poly.type
_entity_poly.pdbx_seq_one_letter_code
_entity_poly.pdbx_strand_id
1 'polypeptide(L)'
;MRPTHVAILTLLALAGCNSASSNLEPLPGSLTYGETGPMRKTIAAPGTMIQNRFLHQGTMVFETYEVQPDHTYKLVRRTVADTWSN
;
A
#
# COMPACT_ATOMS: atom_id res chain seq x y z
N MET A 1 -20.05 -30.85 39.87
CA MET A 1 -19.76 -29.46 39.49
C MET A 1 -19.80 -29.38 37.97
N ARG A 2 -20.66 -28.52 37.41
CA ARG A 2 -21.03 -28.48 35.99
C ARG A 2 -19.95 -27.73 35.18
N PRO A 3 -19.31 -28.33 34.16
CA PRO A 3 -18.25 -27.67 33.39
C PRO A 3 -18.83 -26.83 32.24
N THR A 4 -19.85 -26.02 32.51
CA THR A 4 -20.52 -25.20 31.48
C THR A 4 -19.84 -23.86 31.23
N HIS A 5 -18.94 -23.42 32.12
CA HIS A 5 -18.33 -22.09 32.03
C HIS A 5 -17.04 -22.03 31.19
N VAL A 6 -16.41 -23.18 30.91
CA VAL A 6 -15.14 -23.22 30.17
C VAL A 6 -15.35 -22.97 28.67
N ALA A 7 -16.53 -23.28 28.14
CA ALA A 7 -16.82 -23.14 26.71
C ALA A 7 -16.99 -21.67 26.24
N ILE A 8 -17.31 -20.74 27.14
CA ILE A 8 -17.63 -19.35 26.77
C ILE A 8 -16.36 -18.51 26.58
N LEU A 9 -15.28 -18.82 27.30
CA LEU A 9 -14.01 -18.09 27.22
C LEU A 9 -13.24 -18.32 25.90
N THR A 10 -13.52 -19.42 25.19
CA THR A 10 -12.85 -19.78 23.93
C THR A 10 -13.36 -19.02 22.70
N LEU A 11 -14.53 -18.38 22.76
CA LEU A 11 -15.11 -17.68 21.60
C LEU A 11 -14.58 -16.24 21.40
N LEU A 12 -13.97 -15.62 22.42
CA LEU A 12 -13.45 -14.25 22.32
C LEU A 12 -12.03 -14.16 21.72
N ALA A 13 -11.33 -15.29 21.53
CA ALA A 13 -9.94 -15.29 21.06
C ALA A 13 -9.80 -15.14 19.54
N LEU A 14 -10.89 -15.15 18.75
CA LEU A 14 -10.83 -15.11 17.29
C LEU A 14 -10.95 -13.70 16.66
N ALA A 15 -11.14 -12.63 17.45
CA ALA A 15 -11.27 -11.26 16.93
C ALA A 15 -9.92 -10.55 16.68
N GLY A 16 -8.78 -11.24 16.78
CA GLY A 16 -7.45 -10.64 16.87
C GLY A 16 -6.57 -10.69 15.62
N CYS A 17 -7.09 -11.05 14.44
CA CYS A 17 -6.28 -11.11 13.21
C CYS A 17 -6.76 -10.07 12.19
N ASN A 18 -6.86 -8.80 12.59
CA ASN A 18 -6.73 -7.73 11.61
C ASN A 18 -5.24 -7.67 11.26
N SER A 19 -4.90 -8.39 10.20
CA SER A 19 -3.62 -8.32 9.51
C SER A 19 -3.20 -6.86 9.49
N ALA A 20 -2.14 -6.53 10.24
CA ALA A 20 -1.47 -5.25 10.13
C ALA A 20 -1.02 -5.18 8.68
N SER A 21 -1.86 -4.57 7.85
CA SER A 21 -1.55 -4.27 6.46
C SER A 21 -0.22 -3.57 6.54
N SER A 22 0.82 -4.23 6.04
CA SER A 22 2.18 -3.73 6.03
C SER A 22 2.14 -2.54 5.11
N ASN A 23 1.68 -1.42 5.67
CA ASN A 23 1.41 -0.18 4.98
C ASN A 23 2.80 0.35 4.70
N LEU A 24 3.35 -0.06 3.56
CA LEU A 24 4.57 0.46 2.96
C LEU A 24 4.60 1.95 3.30
N GLU A 25 5.57 2.36 4.11
CA GLU A 25 5.63 3.70 4.69
C GLU A 25 5.24 4.71 3.60
N PRO A 26 4.11 5.42 3.76
CA PRO A 26 3.54 6.15 2.66
C PRO A 26 4.53 7.26 2.29
N LEU A 27 5.05 7.23 1.06
CA LEU A 27 6.02 8.21 0.61
C LEU A 27 5.30 9.48 0.13
N PRO A 28 5.48 10.65 0.80
CA PRO A 28 4.99 11.92 0.29
C PRO A 28 5.55 12.15 -1.12
N GLY A 29 4.65 12.19 -2.10
CA GLY A 29 4.97 12.27 -3.53
C GLY A 29 4.48 11.08 -4.38
N SER A 30 4.14 9.94 -3.75
CA SER A 30 3.51 8.80 -4.43
C SER A 30 2.09 9.14 -4.91
N LEU A 31 1.69 8.59 -6.07
CA LEU A 31 0.32 8.69 -6.57
C LEU A 31 -0.68 7.96 -5.65
N THR A 32 -0.24 6.97 -4.89
CA THR A 32 -1.08 6.26 -3.91
C THR A 32 -0.92 6.80 -2.49
N TYR A 33 -0.24 7.94 -2.32
CA TYR A 33 -0.02 8.56 -1.02
C TYR A 33 -1.27 9.22 -0.44
N GLY A 34 -1.45 9.11 0.88
CA GLY A 34 -2.51 9.76 1.64
C GLY A 34 -3.90 9.14 1.42
N GLU A 35 -4.90 9.70 2.10
CA GLU A 35 -6.29 9.21 2.07
C GLU A 35 -6.91 9.31 0.67
N THR A 36 -6.45 10.26 -0.15
CA THR A 36 -6.94 10.48 -1.51
C THR A 36 -6.18 9.67 -2.56
N GLY A 37 -5.03 9.08 -2.23
CA GLY A 37 -4.22 8.24 -3.12
C GLY A 37 -5.01 7.15 -3.85
N PRO A 38 -5.78 6.29 -3.16
CA PRO A 38 -6.62 5.28 -3.82
C PRO A 38 -7.79 5.87 -4.63
N MET A 39 -8.15 7.15 -4.40
CA MET A 39 -9.22 7.84 -5.11
C MET A 39 -8.71 8.59 -6.35
N ARG A 40 -7.39 8.71 -6.54
CA ARG A 40 -6.81 9.34 -7.74
C ARG A 40 -7.04 8.46 -8.95
N LYS A 41 -7.65 9.05 -9.98
CA LYS A 41 -7.95 8.39 -11.25
C LYS A 41 -7.18 9.01 -12.41
N THR A 42 -7.00 8.22 -13.47
CA THR A 42 -6.41 8.66 -14.74
C THR A 42 -7.39 8.45 -15.88
N ILE A 43 -7.14 9.10 -17.02
CA ILE A 43 -7.84 8.84 -18.28
C ILE A 43 -7.10 7.84 -19.17
N ALA A 44 -5.91 7.39 -18.75
CA ALA A 44 -5.12 6.40 -19.48
C ALA A 44 -5.82 5.03 -19.50
N ALA A 45 -5.58 4.26 -20.55
CA ALA A 45 -6.19 2.94 -20.70
C ALA A 45 -5.72 1.96 -19.61
N PRO A 46 -6.56 0.99 -19.18
CA PRO A 46 -6.15 -0.08 -18.28
C PRO A 46 -4.92 -0.84 -18.79
N GLY A 47 -4.00 -1.19 -17.89
CA GLY A 47 -2.71 -1.80 -18.19
C GLY A 47 -1.62 -0.81 -18.64
N THR A 48 -1.94 0.48 -18.78
CA THR A 48 -0.91 1.51 -19.03
C THR A 48 0.04 1.61 -17.85
N MET A 49 1.34 1.74 -18.15
CA MET A 49 2.38 1.92 -17.15
C MET A 49 2.72 3.41 -17.01
N ILE A 50 2.43 3.98 -15.85
CA ILE A 50 2.69 5.40 -15.52
C ILE A 50 3.91 5.50 -14.61
N GLN A 51 4.87 6.32 -15.01
CA GLN A 51 6.05 6.58 -14.21
C GLN A 51 5.87 7.85 -13.39
N ASN A 52 6.24 7.78 -12.11
CA ASN A 52 6.29 8.92 -11.21
C ASN A 52 7.71 9.02 -10.65
N ARG A 53 8.24 10.24 -10.62
CA ARG A 53 9.59 10.50 -10.09
C ARG A 53 9.50 11.68 -9.14
N PHE A 54 9.97 11.50 -7.92
CA PHE A 54 9.96 12.53 -6.89
C PHE A 54 11.13 12.37 -5.94
N LEU A 55 11.50 13.47 -5.29
CA LEU A 55 12.54 13.48 -4.26
C LEU A 55 11.90 13.17 -2.91
N HIS A 56 12.45 12.20 -2.18
CA HIS A 56 12.01 11.85 -0.83
C HIS A 56 13.22 11.77 0.10
N GLN A 57 13.22 12.60 1.15
CA GLN A 57 14.31 12.64 2.15
C GLN A 57 15.73 12.75 1.55
N GLY A 58 15.88 13.47 0.43
CA GLY A 58 17.17 13.65 -0.25
C GLY A 58 17.52 12.56 -1.26
N THR A 59 16.70 11.52 -1.39
CA THR A 59 16.90 10.42 -2.35
C THR A 59 15.87 10.47 -3.47
N MET A 60 16.29 10.18 -4.70
CA MET A 60 15.38 10.15 -5.84
C MET A 60 14.62 8.82 -5.86
N VAL A 61 13.29 8.91 -5.87
CA VAL A 61 12.40 7.75 -5.93
C VAL A 61 11.75 7.68 -7.30
N PHE A 62 11.78 6.49 -7.88
CA PHE A 62 11.17 6.15 -9.16
C PHE A 62 10.09 5.10 -8.93
N GLU A 63 8.87 5.43 -9.27
CA GLU A 63 7.73 4.53 -9.16
C GLU A 63 7.15 4.25 -10.53
N THR A 64 6.70 3.02 -10.71
CA THR A 64 5.90 2.59 -11.85
C THR A 64 4.57 2.11 -11.34
N TYR A 65 3.51 2.65 -11.91
CA TYR A 65 2.14 2.34 -11.61
C TYR A 65 1.48 1.68 -12.82
N GLU A 66 0.67 0.68 -12.56
CA GLU A 66 -0.22 0.10 -13.56
C GLU A 66 -1.62 0.69 -13.36
N VAL A 67 -2.20 1.17 -14.45
CA VAL A 67 -3.59 1.65 -14.46
C VAL A 67 -4.53 0.45 -14.36
N GLN A 68 -5.31 0.42 -13.29
CA GLN A 68 -6.29 -0.63 -13.05
C GLN A 68 -7.55 -0.44 -13.92
N PRO A 69 -8.42 -1.46 -14.07
CA PRO A 69 -9.66 -1.34 -14.85
C PRO A 69 -10.61 -0.21 -14.38
N ASP A 70 -10.57 0.13 -13.09
CA ASP A 70 -11.31 1.23 -12.48
C ASP A 70 -10.63 2.61 -12.63
N HIS A 71 -9.55 2.65 -13.42
CA HIS A 71 -8.67 3.77 -13.71
C HIS A 71 -7.91 4.31 -12.50
N THR A 72 -7.78 3.51 -11.44
CA THR A 72 -6.93 3.83 -10.30
C THR A 72 -5.48 3.42 -10.57
N TYR A 73 -4.57 3.91 -9.73
CA TYR A 73 -3.16 3.57 -9.80
C TYR A 73 -2.83 2.44 -8.84
N LYS A 74 -2.22 1.36 -9.35
CA LYS A 74 -1.59 0.34 -8.52
C LYS A 74 -0.08 0.45 -8.63
N LEU A 75 0.60 0.64 -7.50
CA LEU A 75 2.05 0.62 -7.47
C LEU A 75 2.54 -0.80 -7.80
N VAL A 76 3.29 -0.95 -8.89
CA VAL A 76 3.85 -2.25 -9.31
C VAL A 76 5.36 -2.33 -9.12
N ARG A 77 6.04 -1.17 -9.10
CA ARG A 77 7.49 -1.10 -8.82
C ARG A 77 7.84 0.22 -8.17
N ARG A 78 8.72 0.18 -7.17
CA ARG A 78 9.40 1.35 -6.60
C ARG A 78 10.90 1.05 -6.56
N THR A 79 11.70 1.99 -7.06
CA THR A 79 13.16 1.95 -6.99
C THR A 79 13.63 3.25 -6.36
N VAL A 80 14.53 3.16 -5.41
CA VAL A 80 15.18 4.30 -4.78
C VAL A 80 16.57 4.37 -5.40
N ALA A 81 16.88 5.47 -6.08
CA ALA A 81 18.25 5.71 -6.54
C ALA A 81 19.05 6.18 -5.33
N ASP A 82 19.52 5.22 -4.54
CA ASP A 82 20.58 5.46 -3.58
C ASP A 82 21.81 5.90 -4.37
N THR A 83 22.19 7.16 -4.21
CA THR A 83 23.34 7.75 -4.90
C THR A 83 24.64 7.38 -4.19
N TRP A 84 24.89 6.12 -3.83
CA TRP A 84 26.17 5.68 -3.29
C TRP A 84 26.59 4.34 -3.91
N SER A 85 26.99 4.39 -5.18
CA SER A 85 27.83 3.36 -5.79
C SER A 85 28.95 4.05 -6.56
N ASN A 86 30.06 4.31 -5.85
CA ASN A 86 31.40 4.52 -6.41
C ASN A 86 32.43 3.92 -5.45
#